data_AF-A0A6J1KH33-F1
#
_entry.id   AF-A0A6J1KH33-F1
#
_cell.length_a   1.000
_cell.length_b   1.000
_cell.length_c   1.000
_cell.angle_alpha   90.00
_cell.angle_beta   90.00
_cell.angle_gamma   90.00
#
_symmetry.space_group_name_H-M   'P 1'
#
loop_
_entity.id
_entity.type
_entity.pdbx_description
1 polymer ?
#
loop_
_entity_poly.entity_id
_entity_poly.type
_entity_poly.pdbx_seq_one_letter_code
_entity_poly.pdbx_strand_id
1 'polypeptide(L)'
;MEMEKTLAMVKPDGLRGNYTDRIKLAILKSGFRILKERIMELHEDRASRFYAEHLSRSFLSSLVKYMTRNKNPIADWRAMIGPTDASKAKATHPNSITAMYGLDQRKICVHGSDSLQSAKRERSFFFDEEIVVYVHLEVYKRKNPATTFRRRRRRRRRV
;
A
#
# COMPACT_ATOMS: atom_id res chain seq x y z
N MET A 1 30.98 -13.72 1.93
CA MET A 1 30.55 -12.31 2.06
C MET A 1 29.11 -12.32 2.53
N GLU A 2 28.80 -11.53 3.55
CA GLU A 2 27.46 -11.46 4.13
C GLU A 2 26.54 -10.61 3.26
N MET A 3 25.31 -11.08 3.04
CA MET A 3 24.30 -10.32 2.28
C MET A 3 23.60 -9.36 3.24
N GLU A 4 23.86 -8.06 3.08
CA GLU A 4 23.16 -7.01 3.82
C GLU A 4 21.73 -6.89 3.31
N LYS A 5 20.78 -6.90 4.26
CA LYS A 5 19.34 -6.78 3.99
C LYS A 5 18.82 -5.47 4.54
N THR A 6 17.80 -4.91 3.89
CA THR A 6 17.11 -3.72 4.36
C THR A 6 15.62 -3.82 4.09
N LEU A 7 14.85 -2.90 4.69
CA LEU A 7 13.42 -2.77 4.52
C LEU A 7 13.13 -1.60 3.57
N ALA A 8 12.30 -1.84 2.55
CA ALA A 8 11.62 -0.80 1.80
C ALA A 8 10.11 -0.86 2.05
N MET A 9 9.44 0.29 1.96
CA MET A 9 8.01 0.43 2.20
C MET A 9 7.40 1.34 1.14
N VAL A 10 6.34 0.88 0.48
CA VAL A 10 5.47 1.74 -0.32
C VAL A 10 4.44 2.38 0.60
N LYS A 11 4.47 3.72 0.71
CA LYS A 11 3.56 4.52 1.56
C LYS A 11 2.12 4.58 0.98
N PRO A 12 1.11 5.08 1.73
CA PRO A 12 -0.30 5.05 1.32
C PRO A 12 -0.58 5.75 -0.02
N ASP A 13 0.12 6.84 -0.30
CA ASP A 13 0.06 7.59 -1.56
C ASP A 13 0.63 6.79 -2.74
N GLY A 14 1.75 6.10 -2.53
CA GLY A 14 2.34 5.15 -3.48
C GLY A 14 1.35 4.08 -3.92
N LEU A 15 0.54 3.63 -2.97
CA LEU A 15 -0.52 2.66 -3.19
C LEU A 15 -1.73 3.23 -3.92
N ARG A 16 -2.27 4.35 -3.43
CA ARG A 16 -3.43 5.01 -4.05
C ARG A 16 -3.16 5.52 -5.45
N GLY A 17 -1.91 5.93 -5.71
CA GLY A 17 -1.46 6.36 -7.03
C GLY A 17 -1.14 5.22 -8.00
N ASN A 18 -1.36 3.97 -7.60
CA ASN A 18 -1.04 2.79 -8.38
C ASN A 18 0.45 2.72 -8.82
N TYR A 19 1.36 3.16 -7.94
CA TYR A 19 2.80 3.22 -8.21
C TYR A 19 3.56 1.96 -7.75
N THR A 20 2.90 1.03 -7.07
CA THR A 20 3.52 -0.17 -6.48
C THR A 20 4.41 -0.92 -7.47
N ASP A 21 3.91 -1.26 -8.66
CA ASP A 21 4.66 -2.05 -9.63
C ASP A 21 5.83 -1.27 -10.23
N ARG A 22 5.65 0.04 -10.46
CA ARG A 22 6.71 0.92 -10.93
C ARG A 22 7.85 1.03 -9.90
N ILE A 23 7.51 1.10 -8.62
CA ILE A 23 8.49 1.13 -7.52
C ILE A 23 9.21 -0.21 -7.40
N LYS A 24 8.50 -1.34 -7.45
CA LYS A 24 9.12 -2.68 -7.47
C LYS A 24 10.10 -2.82 -8.63
N LEU A 25 9.70 -2.37 -9.83
CA LEU A 25 10.57 -2.39 -11.00
C LEU A 25 11.82 -1.52 -10.81
N ALA A 26 11.70 -0.33 -10.22
CA ALA A 26 12.84 0.54 -9.94
C ALA A 26 13.83 -0.10 -8.94
N ILE A 27 13.32 -0.79 -7.92
CA ILE A 27 14.13 -1.55 -6.95
C ILE A 27 14.94 -2.63 -7.67
N LEU A 28 14.28 -3.46 -8.49
CA LEU A 28 14.92 -4.53 -9.25
C LEU A 28 15.99 -3.99 -10.22
N LYS A 29 15.66 -2.93 -10.97
CA LYS A 29 16.59 -2.26 -11.89
C LYS A 29 17.81 -1.65 -11.19
N SER A 30 17.68 -1.27 -9.91
CA SER A 30 18.77 -0.74 -9.09
C SER A 30 19.74 -1.83 -8.57
N GLY A 31 19.50 -3.09 -8.95
CA GLY A 31 20.30 -4.25 -8.57
C GLY A 31 19.93 -4.84 -7.20
N PHE A 32 18.80 -4.41 -6.62
CA PHE A 32 18.25 -5.05 -5.44
C PHE A 32 17.41 -6.27 -5.84
N ARG A 33 17.27 -7.23 -4.94
CA ARG A 33 16.29 -8.33 -5.07
C ARG A 33 15.29 -8.25 -3.94
N ILE A 34 14.03 -8.46 -4.26
CA ILE A 34 12.94 -8.60 -3.30
C ILE A 34 12.95 -10.04 -2.77
N LEU A 35 13.15 -10.22 -1.46
CA LEU A 35 13.16 -11.51 -0.79
C LEU A 35 11.77 -11.91 -0.28
N LYS A 36 11.05 -10.94 0.27
CA LYS A 36 9.72 -11.11 0.84
C LYS A 36 8.90 -9.87 0.56
N GLU A 37 7.63 -10.09 0.24
CA GLU A 37 6.63 -9.04 0.21
C GLU A 37 5.44 -9.38 1.10
N ARG A 38 4.86 -8.36 1.72
CA ARG A 38 3.61 -8.44 2.48
C ARG A 38 2.86 -7.15 2.26
N ILE A 39 1.53 -7.25 2.23
CA ILE A 39 0.52 -6.19 2.21
C ILE A 39 -0.12 -6.16 3.62
N MET A 40 -0.15 -5.01 4.31
CA MET A 40 -0.79 -4.92 5.63
C MET A 40 -1.41 -3.55 5.92
N GLU A 41 -2.23 -3.44 6.95
CA GLU A 41 -2.71 -2.17 7.49
C GLU A 41 -1.94 -1.80 8.77
N LEU A 42 -1.69 -0.51 8.96
CA LEU A 42 -1.06 0.05 10.17
C LEU A 42 -2.13 0.84 10.92
N HIS A 43 -2.54 0.33 12.07
CA HIS A 43 -3.28 1.11 13.05
C HIS A 43 -2.33 1.99 13.87
N GLU A 44 -2.87 3.01 14.55
CA GLU A 44 -2.07 4.06 15.21
C GLU A 44 -1.05 3.49 16.18
N ASP A 45 -1.42 2.48 16.98
CA ASP A 45 -0.50 1.82 17.92
C ASP A 45 0.67 1.12 17.22
N ARG A 46 0.42 0.52 16.06
CA ARG A 46 1.47 -0.19 15.30
C ARG A 46 2.37 0.80 14.57
N ALA A 47 1.80 1.85 13.98
CA ALA A 47 2.56 2.93 13.35
C ALA A 47 3.41 3.70 14.38
N SER A 48 2.85 4.02 15.55
CA SER A 48 3.57 4.69 16.64
C SER A 48 4.75 3.86 17.14
N ARG A 49 4.56 2.56 17.32
CA ARG A 49 5.66 1.64 17.66
C ARG A 49 6.72 1.56 16.57
N PHE A 50 6.32 1.53 15.30
CA PHE A 50 7.26 1.51 14.17
C PHE A 50 8.11 2.78 14.12
N TYR A 51 7.54 3.94 14.44
CA TYR A 51 8.24 5.23 14.47
C TYR A 51 8.69 5.66 15.89
N ALA A 52 8.86 4.72 16.82
CA ALA A 52 9.21 5.04 18.21
C ALA A 52 10.55 5.79 18.34
N GLU A 53 11.48 5.60 17.41
CA GLU A 53 12.73 6.37 17.33
C GLU A 53 12.53 7.88 17.03
N HIS A 54 11.32 8.29 16.64
CA HIS A 54 10.96 9.67 16.35
C HIS A 54 10.06 10.30 17.44
N LEU A 55 9.95 9.71 18.63
CA LEU A 55 9.10 10.22 19.72
C LEU A 55 9.35 11.69 20.09
N SER A 56 10.60 12.15 20.00
CA SER A 56 10.97 13.54 20.30
C SER A 56 10.76 14.51 19.12
N ARG A 57 10.29 14.02 17.97
CA ARG A 57 10.12 14.82 16.76
C ARG A 57 8.70 15.37 16.67
N SER A 58 8.59 16.67 16.44
CA SER A 58 7.32 17.39 16.29
C SER A 58 6.42 16.86 15.18
N PHE A 59 6.99 16.19 14.16
CA PHE A 59 6.23 15.64 13.04
C PHE A 59 5.65 14.24 13.29
N LEU A 60 5.97 13.56 14.40
CA LEU A 60 5.58 12.15 14.61
C LEU A 60 4.07 11.95 14.55
N SER A 61 3.29 12.79 15.22
CA SER A 61 1.83 12.70 15.22
C SER A 61 1.26 12.80 13.80
N SER A 62 1.73 13.78 13.03
CA SER A 62 1.35 13.95 11.62
C SER A 62 1.78 12.77 10.75
N LEU A 63 2.96 12.19 11.01
CA LEU A 63 3.46 11.03 10.29
C LEU A 63 2.63 9.78 10.59
N VAL A 64 2.35 9.50 11.86
CA VAL A 64 1.48 8.39 12.29
C VAL A 64 0.12 8.55 11.64
N LYS A 65 -0.51 9.72 11.76
CA LYS A 65 -1.81 10.00 11.13
C LYS A 65 -1.79 9.84 9.61
N TYR A 66 -0.72 10.27 8.96
CA TYR A 66 -0.56 10.06 7.52
C TYR A 66 -0.46 8.57 7.16
N MET A 67 0.28 7.80 7.97
CA MET A 67 0.45 6.35 7.82
C MET A 67 -0.75 5.52 8.31
N THR A 68 -1.73 6.12 8.99
CA THR A 68 -2.93 5.41 9.47
C THR A 68 -4.22 5.95 8.87
N ARG A 69 -4.12 6.97 7.99
CA ARG A 69 -5.27 7.59 7.33
C ARG A 69 -5.93 6.61 6.37
N ASN A 70 -6.87 5.83 6.87
CA ASN A 70 -7.85 5.13 6.05
C ASN A 70 -8.96 6.12 5.68
N LYS A 71 -9.12 6.41 4.39
CA LYS A 71 -10.42 6.90 3.92
C LYS A 71 -11.42 5.78 4.17
N ASN A 72 -12.62 6.09 4.66
CA ASN A 72 -13.66 5.08 4.89
C ASN A 72 -14.14 4.57 3.52
N PRO A 73 -13.63 3.42 3.02
CA PRO A 73 -13.93 2.99 1.67
C PRO A 73 -15.40 2.58 1.53
N ILE A 74 -16.06 2.27 2.65
CA ILE A 74 -17.48 1.93 2.71
C ILE A 74 -18.32 3.14 2.34
N ALA A 75 -18.03 4.30 2.93
CA ALA A 75 -18.76 5.54 2.64
C ALA A 75 -18.54 5.99 1.19
N ASP A 76 -17.28 5.96 0.72
CA ASP A 76 -16.93 6.33 -0.66
C ASP A 76 -17.60 5.38 -1.67
N TRP A 77 -17.59 4.07 -1.41
CA TRP A 77 -18.24 3.07 -2.26
C TRP A 77 -19.76 3.24 -2.28
N ARG A 78 -20.39 3.45 -1.12
CA ARG A 78 -21.84 3.70 -1.03
C ARG A 78 -22.26 4.98 -1.76
N ALA A 79 -21.45 6.03 -1.66
CA ALA A 79 -21.69 7.27 -2.42
C ALA A 79 -21.63 7.03 -3.93
N MET A 80 -20.72 6.16 -4.39
CA MET A 80 -20.61 5.76 -5.79
C MET A 80 -21.78 4.89 -6.26
N ILE A 81 -22.27 3.98 -5.40
CA ILE A 81 -23.45 3.15 -5.68
C ILE A 81 -24.72 4.01 -5.84
N GLY A 82 -24.90 5.00 -4.98
CA GLY A 82 -26.10 5.82 -4.92
C GLY A 82 -27.26 5.14 -4.18
N PRO A 83 -28.46 5.78 -4.13
CA PRO A 83 -29.64 5.20 -3.52
C PRO A 83 -30.02 3.84 -4.14
N THR A 84 -30.45 2.87 -3.32
CA THR A 84 -30.91 1.55 -3.79
C THR A 84 -32.15 1.62 -4.70
N ASP A 85 -32.97 2.65 -4.54
CA ASP A 85 -34.08 2.88 -5.45
C ASP A 85 -33.58 3.54 -6.75
N ALA A 86 -33.67 2.82 -7.87
CA ALA A 86 -33.20 3.28 -9.17
C ALA A 86 -33.86 4.58 -9.64
N SER A 87 -35.14 4.78 -9.36
CA SER A 87 -35.85 6.02 -9.71
C SER A 87 -35.32 7.20 -8.89
N LYS A 88 -35.14 7.00 -7.59
CA LYS A 88 -34.52 8.00 -6.70
C LYS A 88 -33.07 8.28 -7.09
N ALA A 89 -32.31 7.26 -7.45
CA ALA A 89 -30.92 7.39 -7.89
C ALA A 89 -30.84 8.22 -9.17
N LYS A 90 -31.66 7.93 -10.18
CA LYS A 90 -31.74 8.71 -11.42
C LYS A 90 -32.08 10.19 -11.16
N ALA A 91 -32.97 10.47 -10.21
CA ALA A 91 -33.37 11.82 -9.88
C ALA A 91 -32.32 12.60 -9.06
N THR A 92 -31.58 11.95 -8.16
CA THR A 92 -30.74 12.65 -7.15
C THR A 92 -29.24 12.44 -7.35
N HIS A 93 -28.83 11.33 -7.96
CA HIS A 93 -27.44 10.92 -8.16
C HIS A 93 -27.29 10.31 -9.57
N PRO A 94 -27.52 11.09 -10.65
CA PRO A 94 -27.61 10.56 -12.03
C PRO A 94 -26.32 9.86 -12.51
N ASN A 95 -25.18 10.18 -11.90
CA ASN A 95 -23.88 9.58 -12.20
C ASN A 95 -23.55 8.36 -11.30
N SER A 96 -24.47 7.92 -10.44
CA SER A 96 -24.26 6.75 -9.58
C SER A 96 -24.47 5.45 -10.37
N ILE A 97 -23.85 4.36 -9.90
CA ILE A 97 -23.98 3.04 -10.54
C ILE A 97 -25.47 2.62 -10.61
N THR A 98 -26.22 2.86 -9.54
CA THR A 98 -27.65 2.49 -9.49
C THR A 98 -28.49 3.33 -10.45
N ALA A 99 -28.13 4.59 -10.68
CA ALA A 99 -28.82 5.42 -11.68
C ALA A 99 -28.53 4.95 -13.12
N MET A 100 -27.27 4.62 -13.40
CA MET A 100 -26.82 4.25 -14.74
C MET A 100 -27.25 2.84 -15.16
N TYR A 101 -27.27 1.89 -14.21
CA TYR A 101 -27.44 0.46 -14.51
C TYR A 101 -28.59 -0.22 -13.75
N GLY A 102 -29.14 0.43 -12.72
CA GLY A 102 -30.22 -0.12 -11.91
C GLY A 102 -31.55 -0.20 -12.66
N LEU A 103 -32.20 -1.36 -12.53
CA LEU A 103 -33.53 -1.63 -13.11
C LEU A 103 -34.65 -1.37 -12.10
N ASP A 104 -34.47 -1.82 -10.86
CA ASP A 104 -35.43 -1.70 -9.76
C ASP A 104 -34.68 -1.73 -8.40
N GLN A 105 -35.42 -1.70 -7.29
CA GLN A 105 -34.86 -1.68 -5.93
C GLN A 105 -34.03 -2.92 -5.56
N ARG A 106 -34.19 -4.05 -6.26
CA ARG A 106 -33.45 -5.30 -6.00
C ARG A 106 -32.36 -5.52 -7.05
N LYS A 107 -32.52 -4.99 -8.25
CA LYS A 107 -31.62 -5.16 -9.40
C LYS A 107 -30.80 -3.89 -9.64
N ILE A 108 -29.86 -3.61 -8.75
CA ILE A 108 -28.98 -2.44 -8.80
C ILE A 108 -27.54 -2.75 -9.25
N CYS A 109 -27.30 -3.97 -9.72
CA CYS A 109 -26.01 -4.49 -10.23
C CYS A 109 -24.87 -4.67 -9.22
N VAL A 110 -24.89 -3.98 -8.08
CA VAL A 110 -23.78 -3.96 -7.11
C VAL A 110 -24.26 -4.13 -5.68
N HIS A 111 -23.37 -4.65 -4.82
CA HIS A 111 -23.55 -4.72 -3.37
C HIS A 111 -22.50 -3.84 -2.68
N GLY A 112 -22.87 -3.26 -1.55
CA GLY A 112 -21.94 -2.50 -0.71
C GLY A 112 -22.32 -2.63 0.75
N SER A 113 -21.35 -3.03 1.56
CA SER A 113 -21.47 -3.08 3.02
C SER A 113 -22.05 -1.77 3.58
N ASP A 114 -22.84 -1.85 4.64
CA ASP A 114 -23.50 -0.69 5.24
C ASP A 114 -22.71 -0.09 6.42
N SER A 115 -21.79 -0.88 6.98
CA SER A 115 -21.09 -0.57 8.22
C SER A 115 -19.74 -1.28 8.26
N LEU A 116 -18.84 -0.81 9.13
CA LEU A 116 -17.55 -1.48 9.34
C LEU A 116 -17.73 -2.92 9.84
N GLN A 117 -18.76 -3.17 10.64
CA GLN A 117 -19.07 -4.50 11.16
C GLN A 117 -19.55 -5.43 10.04
N SER A 118 -20.45 -4.96 9.16
CA SER A 118 -20.90 -5.75 8.01
C SER A 118 -19.75 -5.98 7.04
N ALA A 119 -18.93 -4.97 6.76
CA ALA A 119 -17.77 -5.08 5.88
C ALA A 119 -16.76 -6.11 6.39
N LYS A 120 -16.47 -6.15 7.71
CA LYS A 120 -15.61 -7.17 8.30
C LYS A 120 -16.20 -8.57 8.12
N ARG A 121 -17.48 -8.76 8.48
CA ARG A 121 -18.16 -10.05 8.36
C ARG A 121 -18.26 -10.54 6.91
N GLU A 122 -18.67 -9.67 5.99
CA GLU A 122 -18.79 -9.95 4.55
C GLU A 122 -17.43 -10.26 3.94
N ARG A 123 -16.39 -9.49 4.30
CA ARG A 123 -15.02 -9.75 3.84
C ARG A 123 -14.54 -11.12 4.30
N SER A 124 -14.68 -11.46 5.59
CA SER A 124 -14.31 -12.78 6.12
C SER A 124 -15.12 -13.93 5.53
N PHE A 125 -16.33 -13.67 5.01
CA PHE A 125 -17.14 -14.68 4.33
C PHE A 125 -16.59 -15.03 2.93
N PHE A 126 -16.08 -14.04 2.19
CA PHE A 126 -15.61 -14.24 0.80
C PHE A 126 -14.09 -14.41 0.67
N PHE A 127 -13.32 -13.86 1.61
CA PHE A 127 -11.87 -13.86 1.58
C PHE A 127 -11.36 -14.35 2.93
N ASP A 128 -10.49 -15.36 2.92
CA ASP A 128 -9.65 -15.69 4.07
C ASP A 128 -8.93 -14.41 4.54
N GLU A 129 -8.78 -14.21 5.86
CA GLU A 129 -8.53 -12.91 6.52
C GLU A 129 -7.29 -12.08 6.09
N GLU A 130 -6.59 -12.43 5.01
CA GLU A 130 -5.51 -11.63 4.46
C GLU A 130 -5.96 -10.87 3.20
N ILE A 131 -6.09 -9.53 3.30
CA ILE A 131 -5.62 -8.53 2.30
C ILE A 131 -5.91 -7.08 2.79
N VAL A 132 -4.98 -6.15 2.41
CA VAL A 132 -5.02 -4.65 2.29
C VAL A 132 -4.10 -3.86 3.27
N VAL A 133 -3.29 -2.82 2.92
CA VAL A 133 -2.15 -2.69 1.95
C VAL A 133 -1.00 -1.81 2.48
N TYR A 134 0.22 -2.35 2.48
CA TYR A 134 1.56 -1.71 2.56
C TYR A 134 2.52 -2.72 1.96
N VAL A 135 3.25 -2.43 0.88
CA VAL A 135 4.25 -3.39 0.40
C VAL A 135 5.53 -3.21 1.19
N HIS A 136 5.77 -4.09 2.17
CA HIS A 136 7.08 -4.27 2.78
C HIS A 136 7.95 -5.10 1.86
N LEU A 137 9.10 -4.59 1.46
CA LEU A 137 10.07 -5.33 0.66
C LEU A 137 11.31 -5.51 1.50
N GLU A 138 11.62 -6.75 1.85
CA GLU A 138 12.98 -7.07 2.31
C GLU A 138 13.86 -7.13 1.06
N VAL A 139 14.81 -6.21 0.94
CA VAL A 139 15.66 -6.09 -0.25
C VAL A 139 17.13 -6.22 0.10
N TYR A 140 17.91 -6.78 -0.82
CA TYR A 140 19.37 -6.89 -0.65
C TYR A 140 20.09 -6.54 -1.95
N LYS A 141 21.32 -6.00 -1.85
CA LYS A 141 22.19 -5.68 -2.98
C LYS A 141 23.54 -6.39 -2.83
N ARG A 142 24.00 -7.09 -3.87
CA ARG A 142 25.35 -7.68 -3.85
C ARG A 142 26.38 -6.55 -3.96
N LYS A 143 27.37 -6.53 -3.05
CA LYS A 143 28.56 -5.67 -3.23
C LYS A 143 29.30 -6.12 -4.49
N ASN A 144 29.57 -5.17 -5.38
CA ASN A 144 30.22 -5.42 -6.66
C ASN A 144 31.69 -5.84 -6.39
N PRO A 145 32.17 -7.02 -6.84
CA PRO A 145 33.53 -7.49 -6.52
C PRO A 145 34.67 -6.67 -7.17
N ALA A 146 34.38 -5.63 -7.93
CA ALA A 146 35.33 -4.96 -8.81
C ALA A 146 36.14 -3.78 -8.22
N THR A 147 36.09 -3.50 -6.91
CA THR A 147 36.80 -2.33 -6.32
C THR A 147 38.05 -2.64 -5.49
N THR A 148 38.42 -3.91 -5.29
CA THR A 148 39.63 -4.26 -4.50
C THR A 148 40.90 -4.48 -5.33
N PHE A 149 40.86 -4.42 -6.66
CA PHE A 149 42.03 -4.74 -7.51
C PHE A 149 42.63 -3.52 -8.22
N ARG A 150 42.96 -2.44 -7.50
CA ARG A 150 43.77 -1.35 -8.10
C ARG A 150 44.65 -0.60 -7.10
N ARG A 151 45.36 -1.30 -6.21
CA ARG A 151 46.45 -0.72 -5.40
C ARG A 151 47.64 -1.69 -5.19
N ARG A 152 48.08 -2.42 -6.22
CA ARG A 152 49.40 -3.09 -6.22
C ARG A 152 49.99 -3.16 -7.62
N ARG A 153 50.52 -2.04 -8.14
CA ARG A 153 51.52 -2.01 -9.24
C ARG A 153 52.05 -0.58 -9.45
N ARG A 154 52.72 -0.02 -8.43
CA ARG A 154 53.64 1.12 -8.57
C ARG A 154 54.76 1.00 -7.53
N ARG A 155 55.50 -0.11 -7.55
CA ARG A 155 56.85 -0.23 -6.98
C ARG A 155 57.53 -1.39 -7.68
N ARG A 156 58.25 -1.09 -8.76
CA ARG A 156 59.41 -1.81 -9.32
C ARG A 156 59.62 -1.31 -10.76
N ARG A 157 60.43 -0.26 -10.88
CA ARG A 157 61.32 0.06 -12.01
C ARG A 157 62.10 1.32 -11.64
N ARG A 158 63.13 1.10 -10.82
CA ARG A 158 64.37 1.87 -10.72
C ARG A 158 65.40 0.90 -10.17
N VAL A 159 66.10 0.24 -11.07
CA VAL A 159 67.49 -0.18 -10.97
C VAL A 159 68.08 0.13 -12.33
#